data_AF-A0A1H9VMB1-F1
#
_entry.id   AF-A0A1H9VMB1-F1
#
_cell.length_a   1.000
_cell.length_b   1.000
_cell.length_c   1.000
_cell.angle_alpha   90.00
_cell.angle_beta   90.00
_cell.angle_gamma   90.00
#
_symmetry.space_group_name_H-M   'P 1'
#
loop_
_entity.id
_entity.type
_entity.pdbx_description
1 polymer ?
#
loop_
_entity_poly.entity_id
_entity_poly.type
_entity_poly.pdbx_seq_one_letter_code
_entity_poly.pdbx_strand_id
1 'polypeptide(L)'
;MFSAKPHILIPGDPAFDDLERWEWADDALQNFLALRNRDAVAFNWIYANMKQWNREGYHPITRQDQKAMEAPSGFDAAQQVDHPPWMGEIREIQSSLSQRQSSSQRNPRHYRLYYFDIADVSGEPAHRMLVTQFSEKRIYYKRDGSVDNARTDKAQTAQMINAMEAAKNWCADNGRAYRPWTFPPTPDQQNVQLSN
;
A
#
# COMPACT_ATOMS: atom_id res chain seq x y z
N MET A 1 11.60 -8.05 -25.99
CA MET A 1 12.64 -7.45 -25.12
C MET A 1 11.97 -6.35 -24.32
N PHE A 2 11.86 -6.53 -23.00
CA PHE A 2 11.35 -5.47 -22.13
C PHE A 2 12.30 -4.27 -22.17
N SER A 3 11.74 -3.06 -22.27
CA SER A 3 12.50 -1.83 -22.19
C SER A 3 13.27 -1.79 -20.87
N ALA A 4 14.59 -1.59 -20.94
CA ALA A 4 15.50 -1.50 -19.80
C ALA A 4 15.35 -0.21 -18.98
N LYS A 5 14.13 0.35 -18.89
CA LYS A 5 13.86 1.46 -17.99
C LYS A 5 13.71 0.90 -16.58
N PRO A 6 14.62 1.22 -15.65
CA PRO A 6 14.54 0.70 -14.30
C PRO A 6 13.25 1.20 -13.66
N HIS A 7 12.53 0.31 -12.97
CA HIS A 7 11.39 0.64 -12.13
C HIS A 7 11.84 1.63 -11.06
N ILE A 8 11.65 2.92 -11.27
CA ILE A 8 12.08 3.92 -10.30
C ILE A 8 10.99 4.99 -10.24
N LEU A 9 9.97 4.69 -9.44
CA LEU A 9 9.06 5.66 -8.83
C LEU A 9 8.06 6.27 -9.83
N ILE A 10 6.88 5.63 -9.95
CA ILE A 10 5.78 6.01 -10.83
C ILE A 10 5.55 7.54 -10.74
N PRO A 11 5.85 8.31 -11.81
CA PRO A 11 5.68 9.75 -11.78
C PRO A 11 4.19 10.08 -11.74
N GLY A 12 3.85 11.09 -10.95
CA GLY A 12 2.48 11.61 -10.91
C GLY A 12 2.06 12.13 -12.28
N ASP A 13 0.77 12.01 -12.57
CA ASP A 13 0.19 12.65 -13.74
C ASP A 13 -1.18 13.23 -13.39
N PRO A 14 -1.29 14.56 -13.32
CA PRO A 14 -2.53 15.22 -12.96
C PRO A 14 -3.60 15.11 -14.06
N ALA A 15 -3.27 14.61 -15.26
CA ALA A 15 -4.20 14.45 -16.37
C ALA A 15 -4.90 13.08 -16.44
N PHE A 16 -4.44 12.08 -15.67
CA PHE A 16 -5.12 10.78 -15.58
C PHE A 16 -6.37 10.86 -14.71
N ASP A 17 -7.41 10.10 -15.08
CA ASP A 17 -8.56 9.92 -14.19
C ASP A 17 -8.11 9.29 -12.88
N ASP A 18 -8.78 9.69 -11.81
CA ASP A 18 -8.36 9.61 -10.42
C ASP A 18 -7.97 8.18 -9.97
N LEU A 19 -8.39 7.12 -10.69
CA LEU A 19 -8.07 5.73 -10.39
C LEU A 19 -7.59 4.83 -11.55
N GLU A 20 -7.43 5.33 -12.78
CA GLU A 20 -7.07 4.47 -13.94
C GLU A 20 -5.72 3.75 -13.82
N ARG A 21 -4.86 4.22 -12.92
CA ARG A 21 -3.55 3.62 -12.62
C ARG A 21 -3.59 2.52 -11.56
N TRP A 22 -4.74 2.27 -10.94
CA TRP A 22 -4.91 1.25 -9.92
C TRP A 22 -5.54 -0.01 -10.50
N GLU A 23 -4.75 -1.07 -10.56
CA GLU A 23 -5.22 -2.42 -10.75
C GLU A 23 -5.61 -3.04 -9.42
N TRP A 24 -6.59 -3.93 -9.44
CA TRP A 24 -7.07 -4.59 -8.23
C TRP A 24 -7.18 -6.09 -8.41
N ALA A 25 -6.77 -6.83 -7.40
CA ALA A 25 -7.30 -8.17 -7.20
C ALA A 25 -8.78 -8.07 -6.77
N ASP A 26 -9.63 -8.95 -7.30
CA ASP A 26 -11.08 -8.92 -7.08
C ASP A 26 -11.46 -8.83 -5.60
N ASP A 27 -10.86 -9.68 -4.77
CA ASP A 27 -11.12 -9.70 -3.32
C ASP A 27 -10.73 -8.40 -2.62
N ALA A 28 -9.64 -7.75 -3.07
CA ALA A 28 -9.20 -6.48 -2.51
C ALA A 28 -10.19 -5.36 -2.85
N LEU A 29 -10.64 -5.31 -4.11
CA LEU A 29 -11.63 -4.33 -4.56
C LEU A 29 -12.96 -4.50 -3.84
N GLN A 30 -13.46 -5.73 -3.73
CA GLN A 30 -14.71 -6.02 -3.02
C GLN A 30 -14.63 -5.59 -1.55
N ASN A 31 -13.53 -5.93 -0.86
CA ASN A 31 -13.34 -5.52 0.53
C ASN A 31 -13.27 -3.99 0.69
N PHE A 32 -12.61 -3.31 -0.24
CA PHE A 32 -12.48 -1.85 -0.25
C PHE A 32 -13.82 -1.17 -0.52
N LEU A 33 -14.58 -1.61 -1.52
CA LEU A 33 -15.92 -1.08 -1.80
C LEU A 33 -16.89 -1.33 -0.65
N ALA A 34 -16.80 -2.49 0.01
CA ALA A 34 -17.58 -2.78 1.19
C ALA A 34 -17.20 -1.90 2.40
N LEU A 35 -16.00 -1.29 2.42
CA LEU A 35 -15.65 -0.30 3.46
C LEU A 35 -16.53 0.93 3.38
N ARG A 36 -16.93 1.37 2.18
CA ARG A 36 -17.77 2.57 1.98
C ARG A 36 -19.04 2.55 2.83
N ASN A 37 -19.66 1.38 2.98
CA ASN A 37 -20.89 1.21 3.77
C ASN A 37 -20.60 0.99 5.27
N ARG A 38 -19.42 0.48 5.62
CA ARG A 38 -19.02 0.13 7.00
C ARG A 38 -18.39 1.31 7.73
N ASP A 39 -17.61 2.11 7.02
CA ASP A 39 -16.84 3.25 7.51
C ASP A 39 -16.51 4.19 6.34
N ALA A 40 -17.46 5.08 6.02
CA ALA A 40 -17.31 6.02 4.91
C ALA A 40 -16.15 7.01 5.12
N VAL A 41 -15.78 7.30 6.38
CA VAL A 41 -14.67 8.21 6.69
C VAL A 41 -13.35 7.55 6.34
N ALA A 42 -13.13 6.31 6.79
CA ALA A 42 -11.96 5.53 6.42
C ALA A 42 -11.87 5.31 4.90
N PHE A 43 -13.01 5.02 4.26
CA PHE A 43 -13.08 4.85 2.80
C PHE A 43 -12.63 6.11 2.06
N ASN A 44 -13.24 7.26 2.39
CA ASN A 44 -12.90 8.53 1.75
C ASN A 44 -11.45 8.93 2.00
N TRP A 45 -10.91 8.63 3.19
CA TRP A 45 -9.52 8.87 3.52
C TRP A 45 -8.56 8.08 2.62
N ILE A 46 -8.75 6.76 2.54
CA ILE A 46 -7.90 5.90 1.71
C ILE A 46 -8.05 6.28 0.24
N TYR A 47 -9.28 6.48 -0.23
CA TYR A 47 -9.56 6.92 -1.60
C TYR A 47 -8.84 8.24 -1.94
N ALA A 48 -8.89 9.25 -1.04
CA ALA A 48 -8.21 10.52 -1.27
C ALA A 48 -6.69 10.37 -1.38
N ASN A 49 -6.08 9.49 -0.57
CA ASN A 49 -4.65 9.18 -0.62
C ASN A 49 -4.27 8.48 -1.93
N MET A 50 -5.09 7.53 -2.40
CA MET A 50 -4.90 6.87 -3.69
C MET A 50 -4.89 7.87 -4.86
N LYS A 51 -5.81 8.83 -4.82
CA LYS A 51 -5.88 9.91 -5.82
C LYS A 51 -4.68 10.84 -5.77
N GLN A 52 -4.25 11.22 -4.56
CA GLN A 52 -3.09 12.09 -4.40
C GLN A 52 -1.85 11.46 -5.02
N TRP A 53 -1.63 10.15 -4.79
CA TRP A 53 -0.49 9.45 -5.39
C TRP A 53 -0.56 9.34 -6.91
N ASN A 54 -1.75 9.18 -7.49
CA ASN A 54 -1.89 9.22 -8.94
C ASN A 54 -1.42 10.55 -9.52
N ARG A 55 -1.77 11.66 -8.84
CA ARG A 55 -1.45 13.02 -9.29
C ARG A 55 -0.01 13.41 -9.05
N GLU A 56 0.54 13.05 -7.89
CA GLU A 56 1.83 13.56 -7.43
C GLU A 56 2.97 12.53 -7.59
N GLY A 57 2.64 11.25 -7.75
CA GLY A 57 3.59 10.16 -7.84
C GLY A 57 4.21 9.82 -6.49
N TYR A 58 5.27 9.02 -6.52
CA TYR A 58 6.00 8.69 -5.30
C TYR A 58 6.73 9.91 -4.73
N HIS A 59 6.50 10.19 -3.45
CA HIS A 59 7.29 11.14 -2.67
C HIS A 59 8.14 10.42 -1.62
N PRO A 60 9.47 10.58 -1.64
CA PRO A 60 10.30 10.11 -0.54
C PRO A 60 9.90 10.85 0.75
N ILE A 61 9.62 10.06 1.79
CA ILE A 61 9.02 10.50 3.06
C ILE A 61 9.87 11.62 3.69
N THR A 62 9.40 12.87 3.65
CA THR A 62 10.07 14.01 4.30
C THR A 62 9.26 14.67 5.42
N ARG A 63 7.99 14.30 5.64
CA ARG A 63 7.16 14.86 6.73
C ARG A 63 6.50 13.75 7.56
N GLN A 64 6.91 13.65 8.82
CA GLN A 64 6.44 12.66 9.80
C GLN A 64 4.94 12.79 10.14
N ASP A 65 4.27 13.86 9.72
CA ASP A 65 2.88 14.16 10.07
C ASP A 65 1.87 13.65 9.01
N GLN A 66 2.34 13.12 7.87
CA GLN A 66 1.53 12.58 6.77
C GLN A 66 1.76 11.07 6.55
N LYS A 67 1.85 10.28 7.63
CA LYS A 67 2.07 8.81 7.59
C LYS A 67 0.90 7.97 7.04
N ALA A 68 -0.01 8.59 6.29
CA ALA A 68 -1.13 7.89 5.66
C ALA A 68 -0.67 6.98 4.52
N MET A 69 0.49 7.23 3.92
CA MET A 69 1.10 6.31 2.96
C MET A 69 2.58 6.12 3.24
N GLU A 70 3.04 4.88 3.12
CA GLU A 70 4.42 4.47 3.38
C GLU A 70 4.92 3.63 2.21
N ALA A 71 6.09 3.97 1.69
CA ALA A 71 6.72 3.26 0.61
C ALA A 71 8.24 3.50 0.62
N PRO A 72 9.09 2.46 0.47
CA PRO A 72 8.73 1.05 0.58
C PRO A 72 8.24 0.69 2.00
N SER A 73 7.36 -0.31 2.14
CA SER A 73 6.91 -0.85 3.42
C SER A 73 7.03 -2.37 3.47
N GLY A 74 7.12 -2.95 4.67
CA GLY A 74 7.19 -4.41 4.85
C GLY A 74 8.59 -5.02 4.67
N PHE A 75 9.65 -4.31 5.05
CA PHE A 75 11.03 -4.80 4.98
C PHE A 75 11.23 -6.19 5.60
N ASP A 76 10.72 -6.40 6.83
CA ASP A 76 10.82 -7.70 7.52
C ASP A 76 10.02 -8.81 6.82
N ALA A 77 8.92 -8.46 6.15
CA ALA A 77 8.13 -9.39 5.34
C ALA A 77 8.87 -9.76 4.06
N ALA A 78 9.49 -8.78 3.39
CA ALA A 78 10.27 -8.99 2.17
C ALA A 78 11.43 -9.97 2.39
N GLN A 79 12.09 -9.94 3.55
CA GLN A 79 13.16 -10.92 3.86
C GLN A 79 12.68 -12.38 3.93
N GLN A 80 11.37 -12.61 4.07
CA GLN A 80 10.76 -13.94 4.19
C GLN A 80 10.08 -14.41 2.91
N VAL A 81 10.05 -13.58 1.86
CA VAL A 81 9.44 -13.90 0.57
C VAL A 81 10.55 -14.09 -0.45
N ASP A 82 10.47 -15.18 -1.22
CA ASP A 82 11.39 -15.41 -2.32
C ASP A 82 11.10 -14.46 -3.49
N HIS A 83 12.12 -13.78 -4.00
CA HIS A 83 12.01 -12.70 -5.00
C HIS A 83 10.88 -11.69 -4.70
N PRO A 84 10.96 -10.99 -3.56
CA PRO A 84 9.86 -10.16 -3.06
C PRO A 84 9.56 -8.99 -4.01
N PRO A 85 8.29 -8.65 -4.26
CA PRO A 85 7.94 -7.43 -4.97
C PRO A 85 8.15 -6.20 -4.08
N TRP A 86 8.47 -5.06 -4.68
CA TRP A 86 8.41 -3.76 -4.02
C TRP A 86 6.96 -3.49 -3.59
N MET A 87 6.78 -3.11 -2.33
CA MET A 87 5.46 -2.91 -1.73
C MET A 87 5.38 -1.54 -1.07
N GLY A 88 4.24 -0.89 -1.25
CA GLY A 88 3.80 0.25 -0.46
C GLY A 88 2.56 -0.09 0.36
N GLU A 89 2.26 0.79 1.31
CA GLU A 89 1.09 0.68 2.19
C GLU A 89 0.35 2.02 2.28
N ILE A 90 -0.97 1.99 2.24
CA ILE A 90 -1.85 3.09 2.63
C ILE A 90 -2.52 2.71 3.94
N ARG A 91 -2.38 3.58 4.95
CA ARG A 91 -2.94 3.49 6.28
C ARG A 91 -4.02 4.55 6.45
N GLU A 92 -5.17 4.15 6.99
CA GLU A 92 -6.11 5.14 7.51
C GLU A 92 -5.46 5.87 8.70
N ILE A 93 -5.57 7.21 8.72
CA ILE A 93 -5.29 7.99 9.94
C ILE A 93 -6.58 8.01 10.73
N GLN A 94 -6.48 7.61 11.99
CA GLN A 94 -7.55 7.75 12.96
C GLN A 94 -8.00 9.23 13.01
N SER A 95 -9.07 9.56 12.29
CA SER A 95 -9.58 10.93 12.27
C SER A 95 -10.21 11.29 13.61
N SER A 96 -10.21 12.57 14.00
CA SER A 96 -10.94 13.05 15.19
C SER A 96 -12.45 12.76 15.12
N LEU A 97 -13.00 12.49 13.93
CA LEU A 97 -14.37 12.00 13.73
C LEU A 97 -14.55 10.54 14.14
N SER A 98 -13.54 9.67 13.94
CA SER A 98 -13.57 8.29 14.45
C SER A 98 -13.44 8.24 15.98
N GLN A 99 -12.78 9.23 16.60
CA GLN A 99 -12.79 9.39 18.07
C GLN A 99 -14.19 9.73 18.64
N ARG A 100 -14.98 10.56 17.95
CA ARG A 100 -16.33 10.95 18.44
C ARG A 100 -17.34 9.79 18.36
N GLN A 101 -17.29 8.96 17.31
CA GLN A 101 -18.13 7.75 17.23
C GLN A 101 -17.58 6.58 18.09
N SER A 102 -16.27 6.55 18.33
CA SER A 102 -15.59 5.56 19.19
C SER A 102 -15.94 5.68 20.68
N SER A 103 -16.62 6.74 21.13
CA SER A 103 -17.16 6.79 22.50
C SER A 103 -18.09 5.61 22.84
N SER A 104 -18.60 4.89 21.82
CA SER A 104 -19.38 3.66 21.98
C SER A 104 -18.69 2.36 21.49
N GLN A 105 -17.63 2.46 20.69
CA GLN A 105 -16.86 1.30 20.22
C GLN A 105 -15.61 1.09 21.07
N ARG A 106 -15.57 -0.03 21.79
CA ARG A 106 -14.49 -0.39 22.73
C ARG A 106 -13.09 -0.49 22.11
N ASN A 107 -12.95 -0.59 20.79
CA ASN A 107 -11.64 -0.67 20.12
C ASN A 107 -11.66 0.12 18.80
N PRO A 108 -10.65 0.99 18.54
CA PRO A 108 -10.52 1.67 17.25
C PRO A 108 -10.20 0.65 16.16
N ARG A 109 -10.89 0.78 15.01
CA ARG A 109 -10.57 0.01 13.79
C ARG A 109 -9.54 0.77 12.99
N HIS A 110 -8.61 0.05 12.38
CA HIS A 110 -7.59 0.62 11.52
C HIS A 110 -7.58 -0.16 10.21
N TYR A 111 -7.54 0.51 9.07
CA TYR A 111 -7.55 -0.17 7.77
C TYR A 111 -6.24 0.03 7.03
N ARG A 112 -5.85 -0.99 6.26
CA ARG A 112 -4.60 -1.03 5.51
C ARG A 112 -4.84 -1.56 4.11
N LEU A 113 -4.24 -0.88 3.14
CA LEU A 113 -4.19 -1.26 1.74
C LEU A 113 -2.72 -1.49 1.37
N TYR A 114 -2.41 -2.66 0.81
CA TYR A 114 -1.07 -2.98 0.32
C TYR A 114 -1.06 -2.91 -1.20
N TYR A 115 -0.09 -2.19 -1.76
CA TYR A 115 0.01 -1.98 -3.20
C TYR A 115 1.43 -2.23 -3.73
N PHE A 116 1.53 -2.52 -5.03
CA PHE A 116 2.74 -3.00 -5.69
C PHE A 116 2.95 -2.28 -7.01
N ASP A 117 4.21 -1.98 -7.34
CA ASP A 117 4.61 -1.40 -8.64
C ASP A 117 4.68 -2.53 -9.67
N ILE A 118 3.75 -2.50 -10.62
CA ILE A 118 3.67 -3.48 -11.72
C ILE A 118 3.97 -2.82 -13.06
N ALA A 119 4.64 -3.57 -13.91
CA ALA A 119 4.91 -3.18 -15.28
C ALA A 119 3.72 -3.48 -16.18
N ASP A 120 3.69 -2.71 -17.25
CA ASP A 120 2.61 -2.72 -18.20
C ASP A 120 2.75 -3.81 -19.28
N VAL A 121 1.63 -4.22 -19.90
CA VAL A 121 1.63 -5.06 -21.11
C VAL A 121 1.73 -4.17 -22.36
N SER A 122 2.07 -4.74 -23.52
CA SER A 122 2.25 -3.95 -24.74
C SER A 122 1.00 -3.13 -25.09
N GLY A 123 1.08 -1.80 -24.98
CA GLY A 123 0.06 -0.86 -25.45
C GLY A 123 -0.59 0.03 -24.39
N GLU A 124 -0.29 -0.14 -23.10
CA GLU A 124 -0.79 0.74 -22.04
C GLU A 124 0.31 1.74 -21.56
N PRO A 125 -0.01 2.70 -20.67
CA PRO A 125 1.00 3.56 -20.08
C PRO A 125 1.91 2.76 -19.15
N ALA A 126 3.22 3.03 -19.22
CA ALA A 126 4.20 2.37 -18.37
C ALA A 126 3.90 2.63 -16.88
N HIS A 127 3.84 1.55 -16.10
CA HIS A 127 3.70 1.49 -14.63
C HIS A 127 2.28 1.71 -14.08
N ARG A 128 1.70 0.64 -13.49
CA ARG A 128 0.45 0.66 -12.73
C ARG A 128 0.69 0.23 -11.30
N MET A 129 -0.25 0.55 -10.42
CA MET A 129 -0.24 0.11 -9.02
C MET A 129 -1.25 -1.02 -8.85
N LEU A 130 -0.78 -2.19 -8.46
CA LEU A 130 -1.64 -3.31 -8.12
C LEU A 130 -1.99 -3.28 -6.64
N VAL A 131 -3.27 -3.38 -6.30
CA VAL A 131 -3.73 -3.65 -4.94
C VAL A 131 -4.14 -5.12 -4.84
N THR A 132 -3.40 -5.90 -4.07
CA THR A 132 -3.75 -7.32 -3.83
C THR A 132 -4.45 -7.55 -2.50
N GLN A 133 -4.33 -6.62 -1.56
CA GLN A 133 -4.94 -6.81 -0.25
C GLN A 133 -5.38 -5.48 0.37
N PHE A 134 -6.62 -5.49 0.86
CA PHE A 134 -7.19 -4.44 1.69
C PHE A 134 -7.88 -5.10 2.89
N SER A 135 -7.51 -4.72 4.11
CA SER A 135 -8.07 -5.34 5.32
C SER A 135 -7.97 -4.46 6.56
N GLU A 136 -8.80 -4.77 7.55
CA GLU A 136 -8.66 -4.21 8.90
C GLU A 136 -7.41 -4.79 9.59
N LYS A 137 -6.59 -3.92 10.18
CA LYS A 137 -5.46 -4.28 11.03
C LYS A 137 -6.00 -4.98 12.28
N ARG A 138 -5.53 -6.21 12.50
CA ARG A 138 -5.85 -6.95 13.73
C ARG A 138 -4.97 -6.45 14.87
N ILE A 139 -5.59 -5.94 15.94
CA ILE A 139 -4.92 -5.57 17.20
C ILE A 139 -5.23 -6.63 18.24
N TYR A 140 -4.19 -7.18 18.86
CA TYR A 140 -4.34 -8.13 19.96
C TYR A 140 -4.08 -7.44 21.29
N TYR A 141 -4.84 -7.83 22.31
CA TYR A 141 -4.73 -7.30 23.66
C TYR A 141 -4.38 -8.41 24.64
N LYS A 142 -3.57 -8.07 25.65
CA LYS A 142 -3.27 -8.93 26.80
C LYS A 142 -4.46 -8.93 27.78
N ARG A 143 -4.41 -9.82 28.77
CA ARG A 143 -5.45 -9.93 29.81
C ARG A 143 -5.64 -8.65 30.63
N ASP A 144 -4.59 -7.85 30.76
CA ASP A 144 -4.60 -6.56 31.47
C ASP A 144 -5.15 -5.40 30.61
N GLY A 145 -5.58 -5.67 29.37
CA GLY A 145 -6.09 -4.66 28.44
C GLY A 145 -5.02 -3.88 27.67
N SER A 146 -3.72 -4.11 27.94
CA SER A 146 -2.64 -3.51 27.14
C SER A 146 -2.50 -4.21 25.78
N VAL A 147 -1.97 -3.50 24.78
CA VAL A 147 -1.75 -4.06 23.43
C VAL A 147 -0.62 -5.10 23.48
N ASP A 148 -0.87 -6.27 22.90
CA ASP A 148 0.13 -7.29 22.63
C ASP A 148 0.82 -6.96 21.29
N ASN A 149 1.84 -6.08 21.36
CA ASN A 149 2.58 -5.62 20.19
C ASN A 149 3.23 -6.78 19.44
N ALA A 150 3.89 -7.71 20.13
CA ALA A 150 4.57 -8.83 19.48
C ALA A 150 3.62 -9.69 18.64
N ARG A 151 2.41 -9.99 19.17
CA ARG A 151 1.40 -10.75 18.42
C ARG A 151 0.78 -9.93 17.29
N THR A 152 0.56 -8.64 17.52
CA THR A 152 0.03 -7.69 16.53
C THR A 152 0.99 -7.56 15.35
N ASP A 153 2.28 -7.36 15.61
CA ASP A 153 3.33 -7.21 14.61
C ASP A 153 3.50 -8.51 13.82
N LYS A 154 3.53 -9.67 14.49
CA LYS A 154 3.57 -10.97 13.80
C LYS A 154 2.39 -11.16 12.84
N ALA A 155 1.18 -10.79 13.26
CA ALA A 155 0.01 -10.87 12.40
C ALA A 155 0.08 -9.90 11.22
N GLN A 156 0.61 -8.71 11.43
CA GLN A 156 0.83 -7.71 10.38
C GLN A 156 1.88 -8.19 9.36
N THR A 157 3.02 -8.72 9.82
CA THR A 157 4.05 -9.31 8.94
C THR A 157 3.48 -10.44 8.11
N ALA A 158 2.67 -11.34 8.71
CA ALA A 158 2.02 -12.40 7.97
C ALA A 158 1.04 -11.87 6.90
N GLN A 159 0.31 -10.79 7.18
CA GLN A 159 -0.53 -10.13 6.17
C GLN A 159 0.30 -9.56 5.02
N MET A 160 1.42 -8.90 5.33
CA MET A 160 2.32 -8.34 4.30
C MET A 160 2.94 -9.44 3.42
N ILE A 161 3.38 -10.55 4.00
CA ILE A 161 3.87 -11.74 3.27
C ILE A 161 2.78 -12.25 2.32
N ASN A 162 1.55 -12.42 2.82
CA ASN A 162 0.44 -12.88 1.99
C ASN A 162 0.13 -11.91 0.84
N ALA A 163 0.18 -10.58 1.09
CA ALA A 163 -0.03 -9.58 0.05
C ALA A 163 1.05 -9.65 -1.04
N MET A 164 2.32 -9.84 -0.66
CA MET A 164 3.44 -10.00 -1.59
C MET A 164 3.31 -11.27 -2.44
N GLU A 165 3.00 -12.41 -1.83
CA GLU A 165 2.78 -13.66 -2.58
C GLU A 165 1.55 -13.56 -3.49
N ALA A 166 0.48 -12.91 -3.04
CA ALA A 166 -0.69 -12.64 -3.87
C ALA A 166 -0.33 -11.76 -5.07
N ALA A 167 0.51 -10.74 -4.90
CA ALA A 167 1.00 -9.90 -6.00
C ALA A 167 1.82 -10.70 -7.02
N LYS A 168 2.72 -11.56 -6.55
CA LYS A 168 3.50 -12.45 -7.43
C LYS A 168 2.60 -13.35 -8.27
N ASN A 169 1.66 -14.02 -7.63
CA ASN A 169 0.72 -14.93 -8.30
C ASN A 169 -0.15 -14.16 -9.29
N TRP A 170 -0.73 -13.03 -8.87
CA TRP A 170 -1.54 -12.19 -9.75
C TRP A 170 -0.74 -11.72 -10.98
N CYS A 171 0.52 -11.28 -10.79
CA CYS A 171 1.38 -10.88 -11.89
C CYS A 171 1.66 -12.04 -12.86
N ALA A 172 1.97 -13.24 -12.34
CA ALA A 172 2.19 -14.42 -13.16
C ALA A 172 0.95 -14.79 -13.98
N ASP A 173 -0.22 -14.81 -13.34
CA ASP A 173 -1.50 -15.18 -13.97
C ASP A 173 -1.93 -14.16 -15.05
N ASN A 174 -1.57 -12.90 -14.88
CA ASN A 174 -1.95 -11.81 -15.80
C ASN A 174 -0.83 -11.42 -16.78
N GLY A 175 0.29 -12.15 -16.81
CA GLY A 175 1.42 -11.87 -17.71
C GLY A 175 2.09 -10.52 -17.45
N ARG A 176 2.07 -10.05 -16.20
CA ARG A 176 2.65 -8.78 -15.75
C ARG A 176 3.99 -9.04 -15.07
N ALA A 177 4.91 -8.08 -15.15
CA ALA A 177 6.09 -8.06 -14.29
C ALA A 177 5.85 -7.13 -13.09
N TYR A 178 6.57 -7.34 -11.99
CA TYR A 178 6.57 -6.43 -10.84
C TYR A 178 7.98 -5.92 -10.58
N ARG A 179 8.08 -4.75 -9.95
CA ARG A 179 9.36 -4.23 -9.47
C ARG A 179 9.87 -5.15 -8.36
N PRO A 180 11.06 -5.76 -8.48
CA PRO A 180 11.63 -6.52 -7.37
C PRO A 180 12.04 -5.58 -6.24
N TRP A 181 11.93 -6.06 -5.01
CA TRP A 181 12.50 -5.41 -3.85
C TRP A 181 14.03 -5.42 -3.96
N THR A 182 14.65 -4.25 -3.88
CA THR A 182 16.12 -4.13 -3.89
C THR A 182 16.64 -3.95 -2.47
N PHE A 183 17.43 -4.91 -1.98
CA PHE A 183 18.14 -4.82 -0.71
C PHE A 183 19.60 -4.39 -0.93
N PRO A 184 20.15 -3.49 -0.08
CA PRO A 184 19.47 -2.53 0.80
C PRO A 184 18.80 -1.42 -0.03
N PRO A 185 17.87 -0.62 0.53
CA PRO A 185 17.51 0.65 -0.07
C PRO A 185 18.81 1.47 -0.19
N THR A 186 19.34 1.64 -1.40
CA THR A 186 20.56 2.43 -1.60
C THR A 186 20.29 3.86 -1.15
N PRO A 187 21.22 4.50 -0.40
CA PRO A 187 21.09 5.90 0.02
C PRO A 187 20.79 6.86 -1.16
N ASP A 188 21.16 6.47 -2.37
CA ASP A 188 20.99 7.25 -3.59
C ASP A 188 19.52 7.40 -4.05
N GLN A 189 18.58 6.60 -3.53
CA GLN A 189 17.15 6.79 -3.81
C GLN A 189 16.49 7.88 -2.94
N GLN A 190 17.21 8.46 -1.98
CA GLN A 190 16.77 9.64 -1.22
C GLN A 190 17.17 10.97 -1.87
N ASN A 191 18.07 10.95 -2.87
CA ASN A 191 18.68 12.14 -3.46
C ASN A 191 18.32 12.39 -4.93
N VAL A 192 17.17 11.95 -5.42
CA VAL A 192 16.61 12.53 -6.66
C VAL A 192 15.81 13.78 -6.30
N GLN A 193 16.49 14.75 -5.71
CA GLN A 193 16.10 16.14 -5.74
C GLN A 193 17.01 16.86 -6.73
N LEU A 194 16.37 17.48 -7.72
CA LEU A 194 16.80 18.77 -8.28
C LEU A 194 18.14 18.77 -9.02
N SER A 195 18.14 18.33 -10.28
CA SER A 195 19.05 18.89 -11.28
C SER A 195 18.46 18.74 -12.68
N ASN A 196 17.57 19.68 -13.04
CA ASN A 196 17.71 20.61 -14.15
C ASN A 196 16.38 21.32 -14.43
#